data_AF-A0A519X1S6-F1
#
_entry.id   AF-A0A519X1S6-F1
#
_cell.length_a   1.000
_cell.length_b   1.000
_cell.length_c   1.000
_cell.angle_alpha   90.00
_cell.angle_beta   90.00
_cell.angle_gamma   90.00
#
_symmetry.space_group_name_H-M   'P 1'
#
loop_
_entity.id
_entity.type
_entity.pdbx_description
1 polymer ?
#
loop_
_entity_poly.entity_id
_entity_poly.type
_entity_poly.pdbx_seq_one_letter_code
_entity_poly.pdbx_strand_id
1 'polypeptide(L)'
;MLPKLLGLAERSWAPAPDWANITDAKKAASSYQYAWSEFVNVIAKKELPRLDYYSGGFRYRIPTPGLMLDEGKVQANVQFPGFEIRYTTDGTEPGKNSKLYVEPIPDLKNLSFKVFNATGRGGKTIKFLSTEKEGLK
;
A
#
# COMPACT_ATOMS: atom_id res chain seq x y z
N MET A 1 5.42 12.30 -9.17
CA MET A 1 4.80 12.01 -10.48
C MET A 1 4.41 10.53 -10.60
N LEU A 2 5.36 9.59 -10.51
CA LEU A 2 5.05 8.15 -10.43
C LEU A 2 4.61 7.74 -9.01
N PRO A 3 3.65 6.81 -8.85
CA PRO A 3 3.09 5.93 -9.90
C PRO A 3 1.85 6.47 -10.63
N LYS A 4 1.27 7.58 -10.19
CA LYS A 4 -0.01 8.10 -10.72
C LYS A 4 -0.01 8.35 -12.23
N LEU A 5 1.14 8.69 -12.81
CA LEU A 5 1.28 8.88 -14.26
C LEU A 5 0.89 7.63 -15.07
N LEU A 6 1.08 6.42 -14.53
CA LEU A 6 0.68 5.18 -15.19
C LEU A 6 -0.84 5.11 -15.37
N GLY A 7 -1.61 5.57 -14.37
CA GLY A 7 -3.07 5.65 -14.46
C GLY A 7 -3.54 6.66 -15.51
N LEU A 8 -2.83 7.78 -15.63
CA LEU A 8 -3.12 8.75 -16.70
C LEU A 8 -2.85 8.15 -18.08
N ALA A 9 -1.68 7.53 -18.27
CA ALA A 9 -1.30 6.91 -19.54
C ALA A 9 -2.29 5.80 -19.96
N GLU A 10 -2.68 4.94 -19.02
CA GLU A 10 -3.70 3.92 -19.23
C GLU A 10 -5.01 4.55 -19.73
N ARG A 11 -5.52 5.58 -19.04
CA ARG A 11 -6.80 6.21 -19.40
C ARG A 11 -6.73 7.02 -20.70
N SER A 12 -5.56 7.55 -21.07
CA SER A 12 -5.38 8.32 -22.31
C SER A 12 -5.25 7.45 -23.56
N TRP A 13 -4.81 6.20 -23.42
CA TRP A 13 -4.55 5.31 -24.55
C TRP A 13 -5.57 4.17 -24.69
N ALA A 14 -6.04 3.61 -23.58
CA ALA A 14 -6.93 2.46 -23.63
C ALA A 14 -8.31 2.82 -24.20
N PRO A 15 -9.02 1.84 -24.80
CA PRO A 15 -10.43 2.01 -25.13
C PRO A 15 -11.25 2.47 -23.92
N ALA A 16 -12.39 3.12 -24.21
CA ALA A 16 -13.34 3.50 -23.17
C ALA A 16 -13.75 2.26 -22.35
N PRO A 17 -13.63 2.29 -21.01
CA PRO A 17 -13.92 1.13 -20.19
C PRO A 17 -15.42 0.86 -20.12
N ASP A 18 -15.81 -0.41 -20.01
CA ASP A 18 -17.21 -0.82 -19.99
C ASP A 18 -18.03 -0.09 -18.92
N TRP A 19 -17.47 0.08 -17.73
CA TRP A 19 -18.13 0.76 -16.60
C TRP A 19 -18.52 2.22 -16.90
N ALA A 20 -17.89 2.88 -17.88
CA ALA A 20 -18.23 4.26 -18.24
C ALA A 20 -19.55 4.37 -19.02
N ASN A 21 -20.00 3.27 -19.65
CA ASN A 21 -21.21 3.22 -20.47
C ASN A 21 -22.40 2.55 -19.76
N ILE A 22 -22.20 2.01 -18.55
CA ILE A 22 -23.24 1.34 -17.77
C ILE A 22 -24.08 2.39 -17.02
N THR A 23 -25.39 2.38 -17.25
CA THR A 23 -26.34 3.30 -16.58
C THR A 23 -26.68 2.87 -15.14
N ASP A 24 -26.63 1.57 -14.85
CA ASP A 24 -26.83 1.02 -13.51
C ASP A 24 -25.59 1.27 -12.62
N ALA A 25 -25.74 2.14 -11.64
CA ALA A 25 -24.66 2.55 -10.74
C ALA A 25 -24.00 1.37 -9.99
N LYS A 26 -24.78 0.36 -9.57
CA LYS A 26 -24.24 -0.80 -8.83
C LYS A 26 -23.37 -1.66 -9.74
N LYS A 27 -23.86 -1.95 -10.94
CA LYS A 27 -23.11 -2.73 -11.93
C LYS A 27 -21.86 -1.98 -12.41
N ALA A 28 -21.97 -0.67 -12.63
CA ALA A 28 -20.84 0.19 -12.97
C ALA A 28 -19.75 0.15 -11.89
N ALA A 29 -20.14 0.25 -10.62
CA ALA A 29 -19.21 0.19 -9.49
C ALA A 29 -18.47 -1.15 -9.41
N SER A 30 -19.16 -2.28 -9.56
CA SER A 30 -18.53 -3.60 -9.55
C SER A 30 -17.58 -3.81 -10.73
N SER A 31 -17.97 -3.39 -11.94
CA SER A 31 -17.11 -3.44 -13.12
C SER A 31 -15.87 -2.54 -12.99
N TYR A 32 -16.05 -1.34 -12.42
CA TYR A 32 -14.94 -0.44 -12.08
C TYR A 32 -13.96 -1.08 -11.09
N GLN A 33 -14.46 -1.67 -10.01
CA GLN A 33 -13.64 -2.34 -9.00
C GLN A 33 -12.82 -3.47 -9.61
N TYR A 34 -13.44 -4.30 -10.46
CA TYR A 34 -12.73 -5.36 -11.17
C TYR A 34 -11.61 -4.82 -12.07
N ALA A 35 -11.92 -3.85 -12.93
CA ALA A 35 -10.94 -3.23 -13.82
C ALA A 35 -9.80 -2.55 -13.04
N TRP A 36 -10.13 -1.92 -11.91
CA TRP A 36 -9.15 -1.31 -11.01
C TRP A 36 -8.24 -2.36 -10.37
N SER A 37 -8.78 -3.49 -9.90
CA SER A 37 -8.00 -4.59 -9.33
C SER A 37 -7.03 -5.19 -10.35
N GLU A 38 -7.46 -5.40 -11.59
CA GLU A 38 -6.59 -5.87 -12.68
C GLU A 38 -5.45 -4.89 -12.95
N PHE A 39 -5.77 -3.60 -13.09
CA PHE A 39 -4.77 -2.56 -13.31
C PHE A 39 -3.74 -2.47 -12.17
N VAL A 40 -4.20 -2.49 -10.92
CA VAL A 40 -3.33 -2.49 -9.73
C VAL A 40 -2.41 -3.70 -9.71
N ASN A 41 -2.92 -4.89 -10.05
CA ASN A 41 -2.13 -6.11 -10.12
C ASN A 41 -1.02 -6.03 -11.18
N VAL A 42 -1.32 -5.49 -12.36
CA VAL A 42 -0.33 -5.29 -13.43
C VAL A 42 0.75 -4.31 -12.98
N ILE A 43 0.36 -3.15 -12.43
CA ILE A 43 1.32 -2.17 -11.92
C ILE A 43 2.24 -2.80 -10.88
N ALA A 44 1.65 -3.45 -9.89
CA ALA A 44 2.36 -3.94 -8.72
C ALA A 44 3.32 -5.09 -9.05
N LYS A 45 2.89 -6.02 -9.91
CA LYS A 45 3.66 -7.24 -10.21
C LYS A 45 4.62 -7.09 -11.39
N LYS A 46 4.37 -6.14 -12.31
CA LYS A 46 5.16 -5.97 -13.54
C LYS A 46 5.82 -4.60 -13.64
N GLU A 47 5.04 -3.52 -13.57
CA GLU A 47 5.57 -2.18 -13.89
C GLU A 47 6.48 -1.60 -12.79
N LEU A 48 6.09 -1.71 -11.52
CA LEU A 48 6.91 -1.21 -10.41
C LEU A 48 8.24 -1.96 -10.29
N PRO A 49 8.29 -3.30 -10.34
CA PRO A 49 9.55 -4.03 -10.39
C PRO A 49 10.41 -3.65 -11.59
N ARG A 50 9.81 -3.42 -12.77
CA ARG A 50 10.55 -2.95 -13.95
C ARG A 50 11.15 -1.57 -13.74
N LEU A 51 10.39 -0.65 -13.15
CA LEU A 51 10.85 0.72 -12.84
C LEU A 51 11.99 0.74 -11.82
N ASP A 52 12.13 -0.27 -10.97
CA ASP A 52 13.27 -0.35 -10.04
C ASP A 52 14.62 -0.51 -10.77
N TYR A 53 14.64 -1.02 -12.01
CA TYR A 53 15.87 -1.27 -12.77
C TYR A 53 15.98 -0.42 -14.05
N TYR A 54 14.84 -0.06 -14.67
CA TYR A 54 14.82 0.65 -15.94
C TYR A 54 15.50 2.03 -15.85
N SER A 55 16.38 2.33 -16.81
CA SER A 55 17.18 3.57 -16.87
C SER A 55 17.90 3.93 -15.57
N GLY A 56 18.43 2.93 -14.84
CA GLY A 56 19.15 3.15 -13.59
C GLY A 56 18.26 3.25 -12.34
N GLY A 57 16.95 2.98 -12.48
CA GLY A 57 16.00 2.90 -11.39
C GLY A 57 15.26 4.22 -11.13
N PHE A 58 13.94 4.17 -11.27
CA PHE A 58 13.06 5.31 -11.02
C PHE A 58 12.71 5.43 -9.54
N ARG A 59 12.81 6.64 -9.00
CA ARG A 59 12.42 6.95 -7.62
C ARG A 59 10.91 7.18 -7.49
N TYR A 60 10.10 6.19 -7.88
CA TYR A 60 8.64 6.27 -7.72
C TYR A 60 8.24 6.28 -6.24
N ARG A 61 7.08 6.84 -5.90
CA ARG A 61 6.63 6.87 -4.49
C ARG A 61 6.27 5.46 -3.99
N ILE A 62 6.87 5.04 -2.89
CA ILE A 62 6.42 3.88 -2.11
C ILE A 62 5.33 4.35 -1.14
N PRO A 63 4.15 3.71 -1.12
CA PRO A 63 3.05 4.12 -0.25
C PRO A 63 3.40 3.94 1.23
N THR A 64 2.67 4.65 2.09
CA THR A 64 2.68 4.39 3.53
C THR A 64 1.78 3.19 3.84
N PRO A 65 2.06 2.42 4.90
CA PRO A 65 1.16 1.37 5.33
C PRO A 65 -0.13 1.99 5.89
N GLY A 66 -1.26 1.35 5.63
CA GLY A 66 -2.51 1.62 6.34
C GLY A 66 -2.50 0.85 7.65
N LEU A 67 -2.82 1.51 8.76
CA LEU A 67 -2.84 0.91 10.10
C LEU A 67 -4.24 1.01 10.69
N MET A 68 -4.69 -0.05 11.36
CA MET A 68 -5.97 -0.12 12.04
C MET A 68 -5.82 -0.90 13.33
N LEU A 69 -6.45 -0.43 14.41
CA LEU A 69 -6.57 -1.19 15.65
C LEU A 69 -7.89 -1.95 15.62
N ASP A 70 -7.83 -3.26 15.73
CA ASP A 70 -8.99 -4.14 15.74
C ASP A 70 -8.79 -5.21 16.82
N GLU A 71 -9.75 -5.33 17.74
CA GLU A 71 -9.71 -6.28 18.87
C GLU A 71 -8.39 -6.27 19.68
N GLY A 72 -7.76 -5.10 19.86
CA GLY A 72 -6.49 -4.96 20.58
C GLY A 72 -5.25 -5.42 19.78
N LYS A 73 -5.41 -5.67 18.48
CA LYS A 73 -4.33 -5.98 17.55
C LYS A 73 -4.22 -4.92 16.46
N VAL A 74 -3.00 -4.55 16.13
CA VAL A 74 -2.67 -3.64 15.04
C VAL A 74 -2.61 -4.43 13.73
N GLN A 75 -3.58 -4.14 12.86
CA GLN A 75 -3.62 -4.59 11.48
C GLN A 75 -2.88 -3.58 10.59
N ALA A 76 -2.07 -4.09 9.66
CA ALA A 76 -1.36 -3.28 8.67
C ALA A 76 -1.59 -3.82 7.27
N ASN A 77 -1.84 -2.92 6.32
CA ASN A 77 -1.98 -3.26 4.91
C ASN A 77 -1.25 -2.26 4.00
N VAL A 78 -1.12 -2.61 2.73
CA VAL A 78 -0.52 -1.75 1.71
C VAL A 78 -1.31 -1.89 0.41
N GLN A 79 -1.46 -0.78 -0.31
CA GLN A 79 -2.32 -0.67 -1.49
C GLN A 79 -1.93 -1.61 -2.64
N PHE A 80 -0.64 -1.91 -2.79
CA PHE A 80 -0.10 -2.66 -3.92
C PHE A 80 0.49 -3.98 -3.42
N PRO A 81 0.17 -5.13 -4.05
CA PRO A 81 0.83 -6.39 -3.73
C PRO A 81 2.33 -6.34 -4.07
N GLY A 82 3.13 -7.18 -3.43
CA GLY A 82 4.59 -7.26 -3.69
C GLY A 82 5.44 -6.23 -2.94
N PHE A 83 4.83 -5.32 -2.17
CA PHE A 83 5.54 -4.58 -1.15
C PHE A 83 5.53 -5.34 0.18
N GLU A 84 6.63 -5.23 0.92
CA GLU A 84 6.76 -5.76 2.28
C GLU A 84 6.51 -4.66 3.30
N ILE A 85 5.76 -4.95 4.35
CA ILE A 85 5.65 -4.08 5.53
C ILE A 85 6.63 -4.60 6.56
N ARG A 86 7.51 -3.73 7.07
CA ARG A 86 8.41 -4.06 8.18
C ARG A 86 8.16 -3.14 9.36
N TYR A 87 8.40 -3.66 10.55
CA TYR A 87 8.10 -2.94 11.78
C TYR A 87 9.18 -3.11 12.85
N THR A 88 9.15 -2.18 13.80
CA THR A 88 9.95 -2.17 15.02
C THR A 88 9.03 -1.91 16.21
N THR A 89 9.40 -2.42 17.38
CA THR A 89 8.62 -2.31 18.63
C THR A 89 9.27 -1.40 19.66
N ASP A 90 10.41 -0.79 19.31
CA ASP A 90 11.23 0.07 20.17
C ASP A 90 11.14 1.55 19.75
N GLY A 91 10.30 1.88 18.77
CA GLY A 91 10.13 3.23 18.23
C GLY A 91 11.19 3.67 17.23
N THR A 92 12.21 2.84 16.96
CA THR A 92 13.24 3.12 15.95
C THR A 92 12.67 3.06 14.53
N GLU A 93 13.37 3.64 13.56
CA GLU A 93 12.96 3.56 12.16
C GLU A 93 13.17 2.13 11.62
N PRO A 94 12.13 1.47 11.05
CA PRO A 94 12.32 0.16 10.47
C PRO A 94 13.29 0.19 9.28
N GLY A 95 14.22 -0.75 9.25
CA GLY A 95 15.15 -0.99 8.15
C GLY A 95 14.81 -2.25 7.35
N LYS A 96 15.63 -2.54 6.32
CA LYS A 96 15.48 -3.74 5.47
C LYS A 96 15.55 -5.05 6.27
N ASN A 97 16.19 -5.04 7.44
CA ASN A 97 16.35 -6.21 8.30
C ASN A 97 15.39 -6.23 9.50
N SER A 98 14.52 -5.23 9.62
CA SER A 98 13.49 -5.21 10.67
C SER A 98 12.46 -6.33 10.45
N LYS A 99 11.70 -6.67 11.49
CA LYS A 99 10.74 -7.77 11.47
C LYS A 99 9.72 -7.57 10.35
N LEU A 100 9.48 -8.62 9.57
CA LEU A 100 8.46 -8.63 8.52
C LEU A 100 7.09 -8.73 9.18
N TYR A 101 6.18 -7.86 8.78
CA TYR A 101 4.78 -7.94 9.17
C TYR A 101 4.07 -9.00 8.32
N VAL A 102 3.61 -10.06 8.98
CA VAL A 102 2.89 -11.18 8.33
C VAL A 102 1.50 -11.41 8.93
N GLU A 103 1.28 -10.97 10.17
CA GLU A 103 0.04 -11.16 10.91
C GLU A 103 -0.22 -9.97 11.86
N PRO A 104 -1.48 -9.75 12.29
CA PRO A 104 -1.81 -8.72 13.27
C PRO A 104 -1.02 -8.86 14.56
N ILE A 105 -0.41 -7.77 15.01
CA ILE A 105 0.43 -7.75 16.21
C ILE A 105 -0.32 -7.10 17.38
N PRO A 106 -0.04 -7.46 18.64
CA PRO A 106 -0.66 -6.79 19.78
C PRO A 106 -0.41 -5.27 19.77
N ASP A 107 -1.34 -4.50 20.34
CA ASP A 107 -1.12 -3.08 20.61
C ASP A 107 0.04 -2.90 21.60
N LEU A 108 1.17 -2.43 21.08
CA LEU A 108 2.38 -2.15 21.84
C LEU A 108 2.70 -0.66 21.72
N LYS A 109 3.22 -0.08 22.82
CA LYS A 109 3.78 1.26 22.78
C LYS A 109 4.98 1.29 21.81
N ASN A 110 5.11 2.37 21.04
CA ASN A 110 6.23 2.64 20.14
C ASN A 110 6.36 1.71 18.91
N LEU A 111 5.24 1.28 18.35
CA LEU A 111 5.25 0.59 17.06
C LEU A 111 5.55 1.56 15.91
N SER A 112 6.54 1.23 15.09
CA SER A 112 6.84 1.95 13.84
C SER A 112 6.75 0.98 12.66
N PHE A 113 6.15 1.42 11.56
CA PHE A 113 5.95 0.64 10.34
C PHE A 113 6.51 1.36 9.12
N LYS A 114 7.07 0.62 8.19
CA LYS A 114 7.57 1.15 6.92
C LYS A 114 7.41 0.11 5.81
N VAL A 115 7.04 0.59 4.64
CA VAL A 115 6.84 -0.23 3.44
C VAL A 115 8.14 -0.28 2.64
N PHE A 116 8.49 -1.45 2.12
CA PHE A 116 9.67 -1.71 1.30
C PHE A 116 9.29 -2.38 -0.01
N ASN A 117 9.96 -2.00 -1.11
CA ASN A 117 9.88 -2.73 -2.38
C ASN A 117 10.88 -3.91 -2.38
N ALA A 118 10.88 -4.71 -3.45
CA ALA A 118 11.76 -5.86 -3.62
C ALA A 118 13.26 -5.52 -3.57
N THR A 119 13.66 -4.31 -3.97
CA THR A 119 15.06 -3.88 -3.91
C THR A 119 15.50 -3.43 -2.50
N GLY A 120 14.56 -3.24 -1.57
CA GLY A 120 14.81 -2.79 -0.20
C GLY A 120 14.77 -1.28 -0.02
N ARG A 121 14.28 -0.54 -1.01
CA ARG A 121 13.97 0.88 -0.88
C ARG A 121 12.73 1.03 -0.01
N GLY A 122 12.84 1.89 0.99
CA GLY A 122 11.75 2.15 1.94
C GLY A 122 10.96 3.41 1.61
N GLY A 123 9.68 3.42 1.97
CA GLY A 123 8.79 4.58 1.94
C GLY A 123 8.94 5.48 3.17
N LYS A 124 7.87 6.18 3.54
CA LYS A 124 7.81 6.93 4.79
C LYS A 124 7.47 6.01 5.95
N THR A 125 8.09 6.27 7.10
CA THR A 125 7.77 5.60 8.37
C THR A 125 6.50 6.17 8.97
N ILE A 126 5.60 5.30 9.40
CA ILE A 126 4.40 5.65 10.16
C ILE A 126 4.55 5.07 11.55
N LYS A 127 4.36 5.91 12.56
CA LYS A 127 4.33 5.48 13.96
C LYS A 127 2.88 5.22 14.36
N PHE A 128 2.65 4.11 15.03
CA PHE A 128 1.38 3.82 15.66
C PHE A 128 1.44 4.30 17.10
N LEU A 129 0.52 5.18 17.45
CA LEU A 129 0.34 5.68 18.80
C LEU A 129 -0.77 4.85 19.44
N SER A 130 -0.41 4.01 20.42
CA SER A 130 -1.40 3.27 21.21
C SER A 130 -2.35 4.29 21.84
N THR A 131 -3.64 4.20 21.55
CA THR A 131 -4.64 5.00 22.25
C THR A 131 -4.75 4.46 23.66
N GLU A 132 -4.23 5.19 24.66
CA GLU A 132 -4.64 4.96 26.03
C GLU A 132 -6.17 5.09 26.06
N LYS A 133 -6.86 4.04 26.51
CA LYS A 133 -8.31 4.09 26.79
C LYS A 133 -8.55 5.21 27.80
N GLU A 134 -8.81 6.42 27.31
CA GLU A 134 -9.36 7.49 28.11
C GLU A 134 -10.79 7.09 28.50
N GLY A 135 -10.95 6.85 29.80
CA GLY A 135 -12.16 6.77 30.60
C GLY A 135 -13.52 6.64 29.89
N LEU A 136 -14.11 5.46 30.01
CA LEU A 136 -15.53 5.33 30.33
C LEU A 136 -15.62 4.56 31.65
N LYS A 137 -15.61 5.32 32.75
CA LYS A 137 -16.26 4.93 34.01
C LYS A 137 -17.72 5.34 33.93
#